data_AF-A0AAD3RF37-F1
#
_entry.id   AF-A0AAD3RF37-F1
#
_cell.length_a   1.000
_cell.length_b   1.000
_cell.length_c   1.000
_cell.angle_alpha   90.00
_cell.angle_beta   90.00
_cell.angle_gamma   90.00
#
_symmetry.space_group_name_H-M   'P 1'
#
loop_
_entity.id
_entity.type
_entity.pdbx_description
1 polymer ?
#
loop_
_entity_poly.entity_id
_entity_poly.type
_entity_poly.pdbx_seq_one_letter_code
_entity_poly.pdbx_strand_id
1 'polypeptide(L)'
;MYLKNPDGVQSDRSPAAGGEAGFSPHRLDPVCCRCCTVFKCLLSDHRLSSAVMAGLSNYAMRMARLSAQIFGEVVRPTDSKSMKVVRLFQEPPLAKRKEVYDWYPQHKIYYAMTQKLRFMGLFRDEHEDFKEEMYRLRKLRGKGTPRKGEGKRALKKK
;
A
#
# COMPACT_ATOMS: atom_id res chain seq x y z
N MET A 1 -12.82 -22.38 15.94
CA MET A 1 -13.92 -22.39 14.96
C MET A 1 -14.23 -20.94 14.62
N TYR A 2 -13.83 -20.47 13.44
CA TYR A 2 -14.44 -19.32 12.77
C TYR A 2 -14.29 -19.55 11.27
N LEU A 3 -15.39 -19.28 10.58
CA LEU A 3 -15.83 -19.91 9.35
C LEU A 3 -15.09 -19.40 8.10
N LYS A 4 -14.80 -20.33 7.18
CA LYS A 4 -14.51 -20.05 5.77
C LYS A 4 -15.76 -19.44 5.13
N ASN A 5 -15.62 -18.29 4.48
CA ASN A 5 -16.53 -17.92 3.41
C ASN A 5 -15.96 -18.47 2.08
N PRO A 6 -16.75 -19.23 1.31
CA PRO A 6 -16.38 -19.76 0.00
C PRO A 6 -16.80 -18.80 -1.12
N ASP A 7 -16.07 -18.89 -2.24
CA ASP A 7 -16.45 -18.49 -3.60
C ASP A 7 -16.66 -16.99 -3.91
N GLY A 8 -15.66 -16.44 -4.61
CA GLY A 8 -15.69 -15.14 -5.28
C GLY A 8 -14.76 -15.15 -6.48
N VAL A 9 -15.11 -15.94 -7.49
CA VAL A 9 -14.46 -15.95 -8.80
C VAL A 9 -14.72 -14.61 -9.49
N GLN A 10 -13.69 -13.78 -9.65
CA GLN A 10 -13.68 -12.70 -10.63
C GLN A 10 -12.41 -12.82 -11.47
N SER A 11 -12.64 -13.15 -12.74
CA SER A 11 -11.65 -13.30 -13.81
C SER A 11 -11.04 -11.95 -14.18
N ASP A 12 -9.72 -11.85 -14.05
CA ASP A 12 -8.92 -10.75 -14.59
C ASP A 12 -8.91 -10.79 -16.13
N ARG A 13 -9.35 -9.70 -16.76
CA ARG A 13 -8.92 -9.34 -18.13
C ARG A 13 -8.07 -8.08 -18.02
N SER A 14 -6.75 -8.26 -17.98
CA SER A 14 -5.77 -7.20 -18.20
C SER A 14 -5.43 -7.12 -19.69
N PRO A 15 -5.48 -5.94 -20.34
CA PRO A 15 -4.80 -5.74 -21.61
C PRO A 15 -3.39 -5.17 -21.42
N ALA A 16 -2.61 -5.46 -22.45
CA ALA A 16 -1.17 -5.35 -22.63
C ALA A 16 -0.51 -3.97 -22.44
N ALA A 17 0.80 -4.07 -22.27
CA ALA A 17 1.80 -3.02 -22.18
C ALA A 17 1.86 -2.09 -23.40
N GLY A 18 2.28 -0.86 -23.13
CA GLY A 18 2.86 0.08 -24.09
C GLY A 18 3.73 1.06 -23.31
N GLY A 19 5.04 0.98 -23.50
CA GLY A 19 6.02 1.87 -22.88
C GLY A 19 6.44 2.97 -23.84
N GLU A 20 6.60 4.19 -23.34
CA GLU A 20 7.36 5.29 -23.97
C GLU A 20 7.98 6.11 -22.83
N ALA A 21 9.30 6.03 -22.69
CA ALA A 21 10.28 7.00 -23.20
C ALA A 21 10.34 8.29 -22.36
N GLY A 22 11.43 8.40 -21.60
CA GLY A 22 11.74 9.57 -20.79
C GLY A 22 12.10 10.78 -21.63
N PHE A 23 11.67 11.95 -21.16
CA PHE A 23 12.18 13.23 -21.61
C PHE A 23 12.16 14.22 -20.44
N SER A 24 13.34 14.50 -19.89
CA SER A 24 13.59 15.61 -18.97
C SER A 24 13.87 16.87 -19.79
N PRO A 25 13.17 17.99 -19.58
CA PRO A 25 13.63 19.28 -20.05
C PRO A 25 14.43 20.00 -18.97
N HIS A 26 15.47 20.65 -19.45
CA HIS A 26 16.52 21.31 -18.72
C HIS A 26 16.06 22.55 -17.95
N ARG A 27 16.86 22.87 -16.93
CA ARG A 27 16.92 24.13 -16.21
C ARG A 27 16.84 25.32 -17.17
N LEU A 28 15.94 26.25 -16.87
CA LEU A 28 16.08 27.64 -17.23
C LEU A 28 16.21 28.43 -15.93
N ASP A 29 17.40 29.00 -15.74
CA ASP A 29 17.72 29.92 -14.65
C ASP A 29 17.06 31.28 -14.91
N PRO A 30 16.29 31.85 -13.97
CA PRO A 30 15.90 33.25 -14.05
C PRO A 30 17.01 34.13 -13.46
N VAL A 31 17.52 35.00 -14.32
CA VAL A 31 18.48 36.05 -14.03
C VAL A 31 17.96 36.96 -12.93
N CYS A 32 18.84 37.16 -11.94
CA CYS A 32 18.78 38.10 -10.84
C CYS A 32 18.22 39.48 -11.24
N CYS A 33 17.06 39.85 -10.70
CA CYS A 33 16.67 41.25 -10.54
C CYS A 33 16.56 41.55 -9.05
N ARG A 34 17.63 42.14 -8.51
CA ARG A 34 17.67 42.79 -7.20
C ARG A 34 16.71 43.98 -7.20
N CYS A 35 15.59 43.89 -6.49
CA CYS A 35 15.05 45.01 -5.70
C CYS A 35 13.98 44.53 -4.72
N CYS A 36 13.88 45.22 -3.58
CA CYS A 36 12.92 45.06 -2.49
C CYS A 36 13.15 43.91 -1.49
N THR A 37 13.97 44.25 -0.50
CA THR A 37 13.92 43.74 0.87
C THR A 37 12.52 43.81 1.49
N VAL A 38 12.34 42.93 2.50
CA VAL A 38 11.27 42.90 3.52
C VAL A 38 10.00 42.15 3.12
N PHE A 39 9.95 40.85 3.38
CA PHE A 39 8.78 40.23 4.04
C PHE A 39 9.13 38.86 4.61
N LYS A 40 9.76 38.87 5.79
CA LYS A 40 9.82 37.71 6.68
C LYS A 40 8.68 37.90 7.67
N CYS A 41 7.50 37.35 7.42
CA CYS A 41 6.49 37.05 8.43
C CYS A 41 5.25 36.39 7.82
N LEU A 42 4.73 35.38 8.54
CA LEU A 42 3.38 34.80 8.45
C LEU A 42 3.14 33.74 7.37
N LEU A 43 3.80 32.59 7.55
CA LEU A 43 3.23 31.30 7.20
C LEU A 43 2.38 30.82 8.39
N SER A 44 1.18 31.40 8.59
CA SER A 44 0.18 30.95 9.58
C SER A 44 -1.20 31.59 9.34
N ASP A 45 -1.78 31.42 8.15
CA ASP A 45 -3.15 31.86 7.87
C ASP A 45 -4.17 30.80 8.28
N HIS A 46 -4.46 30.73 9.59
CA HIS A 46 -5.64 30.05 10.13
C HIS A 46 -6.80 31.02 10.46
N ARG A 47 -6.77 32.26 9.95
CA ARG A 47 -7.76 33.31 10.29
C ARG A 47 -8.44 33.98 9.09
N LEU A 48 -8.47 33.34 7.93
CA LEU A 48 -9.06 33.91 6.70
C LEU A 48 -10.42 33.33 6.27
N SER A 49 -11.08 32.51 7.09
CA SER A 49 -12.34 31.86 6.67
C SER A 49 -13.62 32.65 7.00
N SER A 50 -13.62 33.50 8.04
CA SER A 50 -14.84 34.23 8.46
C SER A 50 -14.96 35.63 7.85
N ALA A 51 -13.85 36.32 7.58
CA ALA A 51 -13.87 37.68 7.03
C ALA A 51 -14.24 37.73 5.54
N VAL A 52 -13.92 36.69 4.75
CA VAL A 52 -14.26 36.62 3.31
C VAL A 52 -15.77 36.44 3.08
N MET A 53 -16.46 35.72 3.98
CA MET A 53 -17.91 35.52 3.91
C MET A 53 -18.71 36.78 4.31
N ALA A 54 -18.10 37.70 5.07
CA ALA A 54 -18.70 38.99 5.43
C ALA A 54 -18.69 40.02 4.28
N GLY A 55 -17.90 39.78 3.23
CA GLY A 55 -17.83 40.62 2.02
C GLY A 55 -18.73 40.15 0.86
N LEU A 56 -19.44 39.02 1.00
CA LEU A 56 -20.30 38.45 -0.04
C LEU A 56 -21.77 38.80 0.20
N SER A 57 -22.52 39.07 -0.89
CA SER A 57 -23.96 39.31 -0.82
C SER A 57 -24.71 38.11 -0.22
N ASN A 58 -25.76 38.38 0.57
CA ASN A 58 -26.64 37.34 1.11
C ASN A 58 -27.19 36.39 0.03
N TYR A 59 -27.41 36.88 -1.20
CA TYR A 59 -27.81 36.04 -2.33
C TYR A 59 -26.70 35.05 -2.73
N ALA A 60 -25.45 35.51 -2.82
CA ALA A 60 -24.31 34.67 -3.17
C ALA A 60 -24.09 33.54 -2.14
N MET A 61 -24.27 33.83 -0.84
CA MET A 61 -24.23 32.78 0.20
C MET A 61 -25.34 31.75 0.05
N ARG A 62 -26.57 32.16 -0.32
CA ARG A 62 -27.67 31.23 -0.59
C ARG A 62 -27.40 30.37 -1.82
N MET A 63 -26.84 30.95 -2.87
CA MET A 63 -26.44 30.21 -4.08
C MET A 63 -25.32 29.21 -3.79
N ALA A 64 -24.30 29.57 -3.01
CA ALA A 64 -23.21 28.68 -2.63
C ALA A 64 -23.67 27.50 -1.75
N ARG A 65 -24.63 27.73 -0.83
CA ARG A 65 -25.24 26.65 -0.04
C ARG A 65 -26.08 25.73 -0.91
N LEU A 66 -26.87 26.30 -1.82
CA LEU A 66 -27.71 25.54 -2.74
C LEU A 66 -26.87 24.65 -3.65
N SER A 67 -25.78 25.18 -4.24
CA SER A 67 -24.87 24.38 -5.07
C SER A 67 -24.22 23.26 -4.27
N ALA A 68 -23.73 23.53 -3.06
CA ALA A 68 -23.15 22.49 -2.19
C ALA A 68 -24.17 21.39 -1.86
N GLN A 69 -25.44 21.74 -1.65
CA GLN A 69 -26.49 20.76 -1.39
C GLN A 69 -26.85 19.91 -2.62
N ILE A 70 -26.89 20.53 -3.81
CA ILE A 70 -27.16 19.83 -5.08
C ILE A 70 -26.05 18.82 -5.39
N PHE A 71 -24.79 19.22 -5.21
CA PHE A 71 -23.62 18.37 -5.52
C PHE A 71 -23.17 17.47 -4.37
N GLY A 72 -23.86 17.50 -3.22
CA GLY A 72 -23.53 16.66 -2.06
C GLY A 72 -22.23 17.04 -1.35
N GLU A 73 -21.78 18.28 -1.50
CA GLU A 73 -20.63 18.85 -0.81
C GLU A 73 -21.01 19.32 0.61
N VAL A 74 -20.05 19.87 1.35
CA VAL A 74 -20.26 20.28 2.74
C VAL A 74 -21.07 21.58 2.81
N VAL A 75 -22.34 21.49 3.18
CA VAL A 75 -23.28 22.64 3.24
C VAL A 75 -23.03 23.56 4.44
N ARG A 76 -22.63 22.98 5.59
CA ARG A 76 -22.37 23.76 6.80
C ARG A 76 -20.95 24.34 6.74
N PRO A 77 -20.74 25.62 7.06
CA PRO A 77 -19.40 26.17 7.14
C PRO A 77 -18.63 25.41 8.22
N THR A 78 -17.58 24.70 7.81
CA THR A 78 -16.75 23.87 8.66
C THR A 78 -15.33 24.41 8.71
N ASP A 79 -14.71 24.29 9.88
CA ASP A 79 -13.31 24.65 10.09
C ASP A 79 -12.36 23.85 9.19
N SER A 80 -11.19 24.42 8.90
CA SER A 80 -10.19 23.73 8.08
C SER A 80 -9.70 22.41 8.70
N LYS A 81 -9.77 22.28 10.03
CA LYS A 81 -9.44 21.03 10.74
C LYS A 81 -10.51 19.94 10.53
N SER A 82 -11.80 20.29 10.51
CA SER A 82 -12.89 19.33 10.33
C SER A 82 -13.02 18.88 8.86
N MET A 83 -12.60 19.72 7.90
CA MET A 83 -12.47 19.33 6.49
C MET A 83 -11.48 18.19 6.26
N LYS A 84 -10.55 17.92 7.18
CA LYS A 84 -9.66 16.73 7.12
C LYS A 84 -10.45 15.42 7.11
N VAL A 85 -11.53 15.34 7.88
CA VAL A 85 -12.34 14.12 7.98
C VAL A 85 -13.00 13.81 6.64
N VAL A 86 -13.52 14.84 5.96
CA VAL A 86 -14.08 14.70 4.61
C VAL A 86 -13.03 14.13 3.65
N ARG A 87 -11.81 14.68 3.65
CA ARG A 87 -10.70 14.18 2.81
C ARG A 87 -10.29 12.74 3.11
N LEU A 88 -10.29 12.35 4.39
CA LEU A 88 -9.96 10.98 4.81
C LEU A 88 -10.96 9.94 4.31
N PHE A 89 -12.21 10.33 4.07
CA PHE A 89 -13.25 9.44 3.52
C PHE A 89 -13.42 9.57 2.01
N GLN A 90 -12.97 10.67 1.41
CA GLN A 90 -12.89 10.83 -0.04
C GLN A 90 -11.90 9.84 -0.65
N GLU A 91 -10.74 9.65 -0.02
CA GLU A 91 -9.74 8.69 -0.48
C GLU A 91 -9.84 7.35 0.27
N PRO A 92 -9.58 6.21 -0.39
CA PRO A 92 -9.42 4.97 0.32
C PRO A 92 -8.19 5.05 1.25
N PRO A 93 -8.31 4.55 2.49
CA PRO A 93 -7.20 4.57 3.44
C PRO A 93 -6.03 3.75 2.90
N LEU A 94 -4.80 4.16 3.25
CA LEU A 94 -3.56 3.55 2.78
C LEU A 94 -3.55 2.02 2.89
N ALA A 95 -4.03 1.48 4.01
CA ALA A 95 -4.05 0.03 4.26
C ALA A 95 -4.92 -0.77 3.28
N LYS A 96 -5.93 -0.15 2.65
CA LYS A 96 -6.81 -0.79 1.66
C LYS A 96 -6.29 -0.65 0.23
N ARG A 97 -5.20 0.10 0.01
CA ARG A 97 -4.61 0.23 -1.32
C ARG A 97 -3.97 -1.10 -1.69
N LYS A 98 -4.21 -1.57 -2.92
CA LYS A 98 -3.71 -2.86 -3.41
C LYS A 98 -2.21 -2.98 -3.28
N GLU A 99 -1.52 -1.89 -3.59
CA GLU A 99 -0.06 -1.73 -3.44
C GLU A 99 0.45 -2.10 -2.04
N VAL A 100 -0.36 -1.89 -0.99
CA VAL A 100 0.04 -2.13 0.39
C VAL A 100 -0.25 -3.57 0.81
N TYR A 101 -1.48 -4.06 0.60
CA TYR A 101 -1.86 -5.38 1.11
C TYR A 101 -1.41 -6.54 0.20
N ASP A 102 -1.30 -6.33 -1.11
CA ASP A 102 -0.80 -7.32 -2.08
C ASP A 102 0.71 -7.20 -2.33
N TRP A 103 1.46 -6.57 -1.40
CA TRP A 103 2.90 -6.36 -1.55
C TRP A 103 3.68 -7.65 -1.76
N TYR A 104 3.35 -8.70 -1.00
CA TYR A 104 3.97 -10.01 -1.17
C TYR A 104 3.07 -10.93 -2.01
N PRO A 105 3.61 -11.61 -3.02
CA PRO A 105 2.86 -12.63 -3.73
C PRO A 105 2.55 -13.80 -2.78
N GLN A 106 1.52 -14.57 -3.11
CA GLN A 106 1.06 -15.68 -2.28
C GLN A 106 2.01 -16.89 -2.34
N HIS A 107 3.17 -16.78 -1.70
CA HIS A 107 4.26 -17.77 -1.75
C HIS A 107 3.84 -19.20 -1.37
N LYS A 108 2.88 -19.35 -0.45
CA LYS A 108 2.36 -20.65 -0.05
C LYS A 108 1.70 -21.41 -1.20
N ILE A 109 1.01 -20.69 -2.08
CA ILE A 109 0.33 -21.28 -3.24
C ILE A 109 1.38 -21.76 -4.24
N TYR A 110 2.34 -20.90 -4.59
CA TYR A 110 3.42 -21.26 -5.50
C TYR A 110 4.20 -22.48 -5.01
N TYR A 111 4.62 -22.47 -3.75
CA TYR A 111 5.34 -23.59 -3.16
C TYR A 111 4.51 -24.88 -3.14
N ALA A 112 3.25 -24.83 -2.70
CA ALA A 112 2.39 -26.01 -2.68
C ALA A 112 2.09 -26.54 -4.08
N MET A 113 1.94 -25.66 -5.06
CA MET A 113 1.70 -26.01 -6.45
C MET A 113 2.91 -26.72 -7.07
N THR A 114 4.12 -26.15 -6.96
CA THR A 114 5.34 -26.75 -7.52
C THR A 114 5.67 -28.07 -6.85
N GLN A 115 5.44 -28.20 -5.54
CA GLN A 115 5.62 -29.46 -4.81
C GLN A 115 4.66 -30.56 -5.29
N LYS A 116 3.38 -30.23 -5.52
CA LYS A 116 2.43 -31.20 -6.09
C LYS A 116 2.84 -31.62 -7.51
N LEU A 117 3.28 -30.66 -8.33
CA LEU A 117 3.77 -30.94 -9.69
C LEU A 117 5.03 -31.82 -9.68
N ARG A 118 5.92 -31.63 -8.69
CA ARG A 118 7.09 -32.50 -8.43
C ARG A 118 6.66 -33.92 -8.11
N PHE A 119 5.70 -34.12 -7.21
CA PHE A 119 5.21 -35.47 -6.87
C PHE A 119 4.51 -36.17 -8.03
N MET A 120 3.90 -35.41 -8.94
CA MET A 120 3.30 -35.94 -10.17
C MET A 120 4.33 -36.16 -11.29
N GLY A 121 5.60 -35.78 -11.11
CA GLY A 121 6.66 -35.90 -12.11
C GLY A 121 6.57 -34.90 -13.27
N LEU A 122 5.69 -33.90 -13.17
CA LEU A 122 5.48 -32.86 -14.19
C LEU A 122 6.52 -31.74 -14.08
N PHE A 123 7.05 -31.50 -12.88
CA PHE A 123 8.01 -30.44 -12.60
C PHE A 123 9.26 -31.01 -11.94
N ARG A 124 10.44 -30.64 -12.45
CA ARG A 124 11.72 -31.04 -11.86
C ARG A 124 12.31 -29.85 -11.08
N ASP A 125 12.42 -30.01 -9.77
CA ASP A 125 12.99 -29.00 -8.86
C ASP A 125 14.40 -29.41 -8.43
N GLU A 126 15.40 -28.88 -9.11
CA GLU A 126 16.83 -29.16 -8.89
C GLU A 126 17.28 -28.73 -7.49
N HIS A 127 16.66 -27.69 -6.94
CA HIS A 127 17.02 -27.15 -5.64
C HIS A 127 16.55 -28.07 -4.51
N GLU A 128 15.34 -28.61 -4.62
CA GLU A 128 14.85 -29.64 -3.68
C GLU A 128 15.63 -30.96 -3.83
N ASP A 129 15.96 -31.40 -5.05
CA ASP A 129 16.78 -32.59 -5.29
C ASP A 129 18.15 -32.51 -4.59
N PHE A 130 18.82 -31.36 -4.72
CA PHE A 130 20.08 -31.11 -4.05
C PHE A 130 19.96 -31.14 -2.53
N LYS A 131 18.90 -30.52 -1.97
CA LYS A 131 18.65 -30.51 -0.53
C LYS A 131 18.40 -31.92 0.01
N GLU A 132 17.62 -32.73 -0.69
CA GLU A 132 17.32 -34.12 -0.33
C GLU A 132 18.60 -34.97 -0.32
N GLU A 133 19.44 -34.86 -1.35
CA GLU A 133 20.70 -35.60 -1.43
C GLU A 133 21.68 -35.18 -0.31
N MET A 134 21.79 -33.88 -0.04
CA MET A 134 22.60 -33.38 1.06
C MET A 134 22.08 -33.86 2.43
N TYR A 135 20.76 -33.94 2.59
CA TYR A 135 20.15 -34.44 3.81
C TYR A 135 20.42 -35.94 4.00
N ARG A 136 20.36 -36.73 2.92
CA ARG A 136 20.71 -38.17 2.90
C ARG A 136 22.14 -38.40 3.36
N LEU A 137 23.11 -37.69 2.76
CA LEU A 137 24.53 -37.79 3.15
C LEU A 137 24.77 -37.35 4.59
N ARG A 138 24.08 -36.30 5.05
CA ARG A 138 24.19 -35.84 6.43
C ARG A 138 23.67 -36.86 7.44
N LYS A 139 22.58 -37.57 7.09
CA LYS A 139 22.03 -38.66 7.90
C LYS A 139 23.01 -39.84 8.00
N LEU A 140 23.64 -40.21 6.88
CA LEU A 140 24.69 -41.25 6.86
C LEU A 140 25.91 -40.89 7.71
N ARG A 141 26.27 -39.61 7.77
CA ARG A 141 27.34 -39.10 8.67
C ARG A 141 26.94 -39.05 10.15
N GLY A 142 25.72 -39.47 10.50
CA GLY A 142 25.19 -39.39 11.87
C GLY A 142 24.84 -37.96 12.32
N LYS A 143 24.84 -36.99 11.40
CA LYS A 143 24.51 -35.57 11.68
C LYS A 143 23.07 -35.22 11.28
N GLY A 144 22.19 -36.23 11.25
CA GLY A 144 20.76 -36.03 10.97
C GLY A 144 20.09 -35.17 12.04
N THR A 145 18.98 -34.53 11.70
CA THR A 145 18.21 -33.79 12.71
C THR A 145 17.67 -34.78 13.75
N PRO A 146 17.93 -34.59 15.06
CA PRO A 146 17.40 -35.47 16.09
C PRO A 146 15.87 -35.39 16.11
N ARG A 147 15.21 -36.44 16.63
CA ARG A 147 13.75 -36.39 16.79
C ARG A 147 13.39 -35.25 17.74
N LYS A 148 12.27 -34.58 17.48
CA LYS A 148 11.80 -33.47 18.32
C LYS A 148 11.65 -33.98 19.76
N GLY A 149 12.41 -33.40 20.70
CA GLY A 149 12.45 -33.80 22.10
C GLY A 149 13.71 -34.57 22.53
N GLU A 150 14.44 -35.18 21.60
CA GLU A 150 15.70 -35.93 21.86
C GLU A 150 16.95 -35.05 21.68
N GLY A 151 16.79 -33.73 21.76
CA GLY A 151 17.91 -32.81 21.61
C GLY A 151 18.95 -32.95 22.72
N LYS A 152 20.13 -32.35 22.53
CA LYS A 152 21.23 -32.38 23.51
C LYS A 152 20.82 -32.01 24.94
N ARG A 153 19.82 -31.13 25.09
CA ARG A 153 19.25 -30.74 26.40
C ARG A 153 18.52 -31.88 27.11
N ALA A 154 17.83 -32.75 26.38
CA ALA A 154 17.10 -33.88 26.96
C ALA A 154 18.04 -34.99 27.42
N LEU A 155 19.14 -35.21 26.69
CA LEU A 155 20.19 -36.15 27.08
C LEU A 155 20.90 -35.76 28.38
N LYS A 156 21.04 -34.46 28.65
CA LYS A 156 21.69 -33.93 29.87
C LYS A 156 20.80 -33.99 31.13
N LYS A 157 19.48 -34.22 30.98
CA LYS A 157 18.52 -34.24 32.10
C LYS A 157 18.32 -35.65 32.68
N LYS A 158 18.80 -36.70 32.01
CA LYS A 158 18.93 -38.05 32.57
C LYS A 158 20.23 -38.16 33.34
#